data_AF-A0A9X5WLK6-F1
#
_entry.id   AF-A0A9X5WLK6-F1
#
_cell.length_a   1.000
_cell.length_b   1.000
_cell.length_c   1.000
_cell.angle_alpha   90.00
_cell.angle_beta   90.00
_cell.angle_gamma   90.00
#
_symmetry.space_group_name_H-M   'P 1'
#
loop_
_entity.id
_entity.type
_entity.pdbx_description
1 polymer ?
#
loop_
_entity_poly.entity_id
_entity_poly.type
_entity_poly.pdbx_seq_one_letter_code
_entity_poly.pdbx_strand_id
1 'polypeptide(L)'
;MSTWTQIYDPLNNIWLSALIAALPIFCFIICLMGFKMKSYMAGLYSVIVAIILAIFVYKMPATVAVASAGFGVLSGFYPICTIVIAAIFLYKLTVKTEQFNIIRDSISSITNDQRLQVLLIAYSFGAFLEGAAGLGVPVAITAALLVGMGFNPLKAAGICLVANIAGGAMGAMGIPVTVPAQLTQLDALTIGRQTVLILPFISVILPFLLVSMVDGIKGIKETWQGILVSGVSFAITQFSVTYFLGAELTNIFAAVVSMISLALFLRVWQPKSSTKEEKQETKVSHTFNQILYAWSPFVFLTAFVTIFNLKPIKALFAPDGALANLVFNIQFPGLHNAVMKTTPITKADTPFAAVFKFDVFSSTTTAIVLAIIVSLIVYRVKGKMVKELMIETMKELKAPVYTICSVIALAYVENYSGMSSTLGLAFSSTGNAFPILSPILGWIGVFITGSVVSSGSLFAPLQAVTADQLNIVPSTLVALNVVGGTMAKMVSPQSVAVACAAVGLVGKESALFKTAMKYSLIFLAVISLLQLNAVFNIF
;
A
#
# COMPACT_ATOMS: atom_id res chain seq x y z
N MET A 1 -36.29 -12.64 -1.88
CA MET A 1 -35.91 -12.04 -0.58
C MET A 1 -36.42 -10.62 -0.57
N SER A 2 -36.97 -10.14 0.55
CA SER A 2 -37.29 -8.72 0.71
C SER A 2 -36.00 -7.90 0.70
N THR A 3 -35.97 -6.84 -0.09
CA THR A 3 -34.87 -5.88 -0.10
C THR A 3 -34.93 -5.02 1.16
N TRP A 4 -33.78 -4.76 1.79
CA TRP A 4 -33.67 -3.89 2.96
C TRP A 4 -33.00 -2.57 2.58
N THR A 5 -33.59 -1.45 2.96
CA THR A 5 -33.05 -0.11 2.67
C THR A 5 -32.14 0.37 3.80
N GLN A 6 -30.98 0.92 3.43
CA GLN A 6 -30.04 1.45 4.41
C GLN A 6 -30.64 2.58 5.24
N ILE A 7 -30.35 2.54 6.55
CA ILE A 7 -30.71 3.60 7.49
C ILE A 7 -29.42 4.39 7.79
N TYR A 8 -29.40 5.68 7.49
CA TYR A 8 -28.19 6.52 7.68
C TYR A 8 -28.18 7.31 8.98
N ASP A 9 -29.34 7.54 9.60
CA ASP A 9 -29.44 8.24 10.88
C ASP A 9 -30.38 7.48 11.85
N PRO A 10 -29.97 6.29 12.33
CA PRO A 10 -30.83 5.46 13.20
C PRO A 10 -31.19 6.10 14.54
N LEU A 11 -30.45 7.14 14.99
CA LEU A 11 -30.70 7.84 16.24
C LEU A 11 -31.35 9.22 16.08
N ASN A 12 -31.74 9.61 14.86
CA ASN A 12 -32.25 10.95 14.52
C ASN A 12 -31.31 12.10 14.93
N ASN A 13 -30.02 11.81 15.04
CA ASN A 13 -28.95 12.77 15.26
C ASN A 13 -27.70 12.21 14.61
N ILE A 14 -27.31 12.81 13.49
CA ILE A 14 -26.23 12.30 12.65
C ILE A 14 -24.89 12.13 13.40
N TRP A 15 -24.59 12.97 14.40
CA TRP A 15 -23.36 12.88 15.18
C TRP A 15 -23.40 11.74 16.21
N LEU A 16 -24.55 11.49 16.85
CA LEU A 16 -24.73 10.31 17.71
C LEU A 16 -24.70 9.03 16.88
N SER A 17 -25.39 9.02 15.74
CA SER A 17 -25.36 7.93 14.78
C SER A 17 -23.94 7.66 14.28
N ALA A 18 -23.15 8.70 14.00
CA ALA A 18 -21.75 8.59 13.62
C ALA A 18 -20.86 8.05 14.74
N LEU A 19 -21.09 8.44 16.00
CA LEU A 19 -20.36 7.88 17.13
C LEU A 19 -20.61 6.37 17.26
N ILE A 20 -21.86 5.93 17.09
CA ILE A 20 -22.19 4.50 17.04
C ILE A 20 -21.56 3.82 15.83
N ALA A 21 -21.62 4.44 14.65
CA ALA A 21 -21.00 3.92 13.43
C ALA A 21 -19.48 3.75 13.55
N ALA A 22 -18.82 4.59 14.36
CA ALA A 22 -17.38 4.52 14.61
C ALA A 22 -16.99 3.47 15.67
N LEU A 23 -17.93 2.90 16.43
CA LEU A 23 -17.62 1.94 17.50
C LEU A 23 -16.84 0.71 17.03
N PRO A 24 -17.11 0.08 15.87
CA PRO A 24 -16.28 -1.03 15.40
C PRO A 24 -14.84 -0.60 15.12
N ILE A 25 -14.63 0.59 14.54
CA ILE A 25 -13.30 1.17 14.31
C ILE A 25 -12.63 1.46 15.65
N PHE A 26 -13.32 2.07 16.63
CA PHE A 26 -12.78 2.28 17.96
C PHE A 26 -12.46 0.97 18.68
N CYS A 27 -13.28 -0.07 18.53
CA CYS A 27 -13.00 -1.41 19.03
C CYS A 27 -11.70 -1.94 18.44
N PHE A 28 -11.52 -1.82 17.12
CA PHE A 28 -10.29 -2.23 16.43
C PHE A 28 -9.07 -1.51 17.01
N ILE A 29 -9.17 -0.19 17.16
CA ILE A 29 -8.12 0.69 17.68
C ILE A 29 -7.78 0.34 19.14
N ILE A 30 -8.79 0.17 20.00
CA ILE A 30 -8.62 -0.14 21.43
C ILE A 30 -8.03 -1.53 21.62
N CYS A 31 -8.47 -2.52 20.84
CA CYS A 31 -7.89 -3.86 20.84
C CYS A 31 -6.40 -3.83 20.47
N LEU A 32 -6.00 -3.03 19.49
CA LEU A 32 -4.61 -2.90 19.07
C LEU A 32 -3.73 -2.10 20.03
N MET A 33 -4.15 -0.89 20.42
CA MET A 33 -3.30 0.03 21.20
C MET A 33 -3.47 -0.15 22.71
N GLY A 34 -4.69 -0.34 23.18
CA GLY A 34 -5.01 -0.48 24.59
C GLY A 34 -4.68 -1.88 25.11
N PHE A 35 -5.29 -2.90 24.50
CA PHE A 35 -5.10 -4.29 24.91
C PHE A 35 -3.90 -4.99 24.26
N LYS A 36 -3.23 -4.35 23.29
CA LYS A 36 -2.05 -4.90 22.58
C LYS A 36 -2.32 -6.27 21.96
N MET A 37 -3.54 -6.48 21.47
CA MET A 37 -3.96 -7.74 20.85
C MET A 37 -3.33 -7.90 19.46
N LYS A 38 -3.25 -9.16 19.01
CA LYS A 38 -2.85 -9.47 17.63
C LYS A 38 -3.89 -8.91 16.65
N SER A 39 -3.43 -8.34 15.53
CA SER A 39 -4.30 -7.62 14.58
C SER A 39 -5.48 -8.44 14.03
N TYR A 40 -5.28 -9.73 13.78
CA TYR A 40 -6.37 -10.60 13.33
C TYR A 40 -7.48 -10.80 14.39
N MET A 41 -7.12 -10.78 15.68
CA MET A 41 -8.11 -10.85 16.77
C MET A 41 -8.84 -9.53 16.93
N ALA A 42 -8.12 -8.41 16.90
CA ALA A 42 -8.73 -7.07 16.91
C ALA A 42 -9.75 -6.93 15.77
N GLY A 43 -9.39 -7.38 14.56
CA GLY A 43 -10.29 -7.43 13.42
C GLY A 43 -11.53 -8.29 13.69
N LEU A 44 -11.37 -9.50 14.22
CA LEU A 44 -12.50 -10.39 14.53
C LEU A 44 -13.50 -9.76 15.50
N TYR A 45 -13.02 -9.20 16.63
CA TYR A 45 -13.90 -8.54 17.60
C TYR A 45 -14.63 -7.35 17.00
N SER A 46 -13.94 -6.58 16.15
CA SER A 46 -14.53 -5.42 15.48
C SER A 46 -15.63 -5.83 14.49
N VAL A 47 -15.43 -6.94 13.74
CA VAL A 47 -16.48 -7.52 12.88
C VAL A 47 -17.69 -7.93 13.71
N ILE A 48 -17.48 -8.58 14.87
CA ILE A 48 -18.57 -8.99 15.75
C ILE A 48 -19.35 -7.75 16.23
N VAL A 49 -18.65 -6.71 16.69
CA VAL A 49 -19.28 -5.45 17.09
C VAL A 49 -20.05 -4.82 15.93
N ALA A 50 -19.47 -4.77 14.72
CA ALA A 50 -20.14 -4.25 13.54
C ALA A 50 -21.42 -5.04 13.19
N ILE A 51 -21.39 -6.37 13.26
CA ILE A 51 -22.59 -7.20 13.00
C ILE A 51 -23.67 -6.93 14.04
N ILE A 52 -23.30 -6.82 15.33
CA ILE A 52 -24.25 -6.51 16.41
C ILE A 52 -24.91 -5.15 16.15
N LEU A 53 -24.11 -4.12 15.85
CA LEU A 53 -24.65 -2.78 15.57
C LEU A 53 -25.49 -2.75 14.29
N ALA A 54 -25.08 -3.47 13.25
CA ALA A 54 -25.84 -3.57 12.00
C ALA A 54 -27.25 -4.15 12.26
N ILE A 55 -27.34 -5.21 13.06
CA ILE A 55 -28.61 -5.87 13.35
C ILE A 55 -29.48 -5.04 14.31
N PHE A 56 -28.92 -4.59 15.43
CA PHE A 56 -29.72 -4.02 16.51
C PHE A 56 -29.97 -2.51 16.36
N VAL A 57 -29.01 -1.76 15.84
CA VAL A 57 -29.12 -0.30 15.68
C VAL A 57 -29.61 0.03 14.28
N TYR A 58 -28.95 -0.48 13.25
CA TYR A 58 -29.31 -0.21 11.86
C TYR A 58 -30.48 -1.07 11.36
N LYS A 59 -30.98 -2.03 12.15
CA LYS A 59 -32.10 -2.91 11.79
C LYS A 59 -31.87 -3.70 10.49
N MET A 60 -30.61 -3.95 10.16
CA MET A 60 -30.21 -4.79 9.03
C MET A 60 -30.57 -6.25 9.32
N PRO A 61 -31.20 -6.99 8.39
CA PRO A 61 -31.49 -8.40 8.58
C PRO A 61 -30.22 -9.21 8.87
N ALA A 62 -30.25 -10.08 9.87
CA ALA A 62 -29.07 -10.82 10.33
C ALA A 62 -28.40 -11.65 9.22
N THR A 63 -29.21 -12.24 8.33
CA THR A 63 -28.71 -13.00 7.17
C THR A 63 -27.87 -12.14 6.24
N VAL A 64 -28.30 -10.90 5.98
CA VAL A 64 -27.59 -9.95 5.11
C VAL A 64 -26.34 -9.42 5.81
N ALA A 65 -26.38 -9.17 7.13
CA ALA A 65 -25.22 -8.74 7.90
C ALA A 65 -24.10 -9.80 7.89
N VAL A 66 -24.45 -11.07 8.13
CA VAL A 66 -23.49 -12.19 8.08
C VAL A 66 -23.01 -12.43 6.64
N ALA A 67 -23.89 -12.33 5.65
CA ALA A 67 -23.50 -12.43 4.24
C ALA A 67 -22.52 -11.31 3.83
N SER A 68 -22.69 -10.09 4.35
CA SER A 68 -21.75 -8.97 4.13
C SER A 68 -20.36 -9.29 4.67
N ALA A 69 -20.27 -9.84 5.88
CA ALA A 69 -19.00 -10.29 6.45
C ALA A 69 -18.37 -11.40 5.61
N GLY A 70 -19.15 -12.41 5.20
CA GLY A 70 -18.68 -13.51 4.35
C GLY A 70 -18.17 -13.04 2.99
N PHE A 71 -18.87 -12.09 2.36
CA PHE A 71 -18.45 -11.49 1.11
C PHE A 71 -17.14 -10.71 1.26
N GLY A 72 -16.96 -9.99 2.37
CA GLY A 72 -15.72 -9.33 2.70
C GLY A 72 -14.56 -10.30 2.98
N VAL A 73 -14.79 -11.43 3.67
CA VAL A 73 -13.77 -12.46 3.85
C VAL A 73 -13.30 -13.03 2.50
N LEU A 74 -14.23 -13.32 1.59
CA LEU A 74 -13.89 -13.83 0.27
C LEU A 74 -13.15 -12.81 -0.58
N SER A 75 -13.58 -11.54 -0.55
CA SER A 75 -12.91 -10.43 -1.25
C SER A 75 -11.52 -10.14 -0.67
N GLY A 76 -11.35 -10.33 0.64
CA GLY A 76 -10.07 -10.29 1.35
C GLY A 76 -9.13 -11.42 0.96
N PHE A 77 -9.67 -12.63 0.82
CA PHE A 77 -8.88 -13.79 0.42
C PHE A 77 -8.46 -13.71 -1.06
N TYR A 78 -9.40 -13.41 -1.94
CA TYR A 78 -9.18 -13.31 -3.37
C TYR A 78 -9.74 -11.99 -3.94
N PRO A 79 -8.93 -11.20 -4.67
CA PRO A 79 -7.55 -11.49 -5.09
C PRO A 79 -6.46 -11.04 -4.10
N ILE A 80 -6.81 -10.34 -3.01
CA ILE A 80 -5.82 -9.60 -2.20
C ILE A 80 -4.77 -10.52 -1.57
N CYS A 81 -5.19 -11.55 -0.82
CA CYS A 81 -4.23 -12.47 -0.19
C CYS A 81 -3.46 -13.31 -1.22
N THR A 82 -4.09 -13.71 -2.34
CA THR A 82 -3.40 -14.48 -3.37
C THR A 82 -2.30 -13.69 -4.08
N ILE A 83 -2.48 -12.38 -4.27
CA ILE A 83 -1.41 -11.47 -4.75
C ILE A 83 -0.25 -11.46 -3.75
N VAL A 84 -0.53 -11.24 -2.46
CA VAL A 84 0.52 -11.16 -1.42
C VAL A 84 1.28 -12.47 -1.29
N ILE A 85 0.59 -13.61 -1.26
CA ILE A 85 1.21 -14.95 -1.20
C ILE A 85 2.12 -15.17 -2.41
N ALA A 86 1.64 -14.92 -3.62
CA ALA A 86 2.42 -15.13 -4.84
C ALA A 86 3.65 -14.22 -4.88
N ALA A 87 3.51 -12.94 -4.54
CA ALA A 87 4.60 -11.99 -4.60
C ALA A 87 5.69 -12.28 -3.55
N ILE A 88 5.30 -12.66 -2.32
CA ILE A 88 6.24 -13.05 -1.27
C ILE A 88 6.91 -14.40 -1.60
N PHE A 89 6.18 -15.34 -2.22
CA PHE A 89 6.79 -16.57 -2.72
C PHE A 89 7.89 -16.26 -3.75
N LEU A 90 7.61 -15.39 -4.73
CA LEU A 90 8.59 -14.98 -5.75
C LEU A 90 9.82 -14.31 -5.10
N TYR A 91 9.60 -13.43 -4.13
CA TYR A 91 10.69 -12.84 -3.36
C TYR A 91 11.52 -13.91 -2.63
N LYS A 92 10.88 -14.80 -1.86
CA LYS A 92 11.58 -15.86 -1.13
C LYS A 92 12.31 -16.83 -2.04
N LEU A 93 11.81 -17.04 -3.26
CA LEU A 93 12.49 -17.83 -4.28
C LEU A 93 13.87 -17.23 -4.59
N THR A 94 13.96 -15.92 -4.77
CA THR A 94 15.24 -15.22 -5.01
C THR A 94 16.20 -15.31 -3.82
N VAL A 95 15.67 -15.30 -2.59
CA VAL A 95 16.46 -15.44 -1.37
C VAL A 95 17.01 -16.87 -1.22
N LYS A 96 16.16 -17.89 -1.35
CA LYS A 96 16.54 -19.31 -1.20
C LYS A 96 17.47 -19.81 -2.31
N THR A 97 17.45 -19.18 -3.48
CA THR A 97 18.35 -19.48 -4.61
C THR A 97 19.62 -18.62 -4.58
N GLU A 98 19.81 -17.83 -3.51
CA GLU A 98 20.94 -16.92 -3.27
C GLU A 98 21.11 -15.79 -4.31
N GLN A 99 20.21 -15.71 -5.29
CA GLN A 99 20.20 -14.68 -6.32
C GLN A 99 19.96 -13.29 -5.72
N PHE A 100 19.23 -13.20 -4.61
CA PHE A 100 19.03 -11.95 -3.90
C PHE A 100 20.35 -11.34 -3.40
N ASN A 101 21.35 -12.15 -3.05
CA ASN A 101 22.67 -11.64 -2.64
C ASN A 101 23.37 -10.95 -3.81
N ILE A 102 23.27 -11.50 -5.02
CA ILE A 102 23.82 -10.88 -6.25
C ILE A 102 23.13 -9.53 -6.51
N ILE A 103 21.80 -9.47 -6.35
CA ILE A 103 21.04 -8.22 -6.46
C ILE A 103 21.58 -7.18 -5.48
N ARG A 104 21.69 -7.54 -4.20
CA ARG A 104 22.22 -6.66 -3.16
C ARG A 104 23.62 -6.15 -3.48
N ASP A 105 24.54 -7.06 -3.81
CA ASP A 105 25.95 -6.73 -4.08
C ASP A 105 26.08 -5.85 -5.35
N SER A 106 25.22 -6.05 -6.35
CA SER A 106 25.17 -5.22 -7.55
C SER A 106 24.78 -3.77 -7.26
N ILE A 107 23.96 -3.53 -6.24
CA ILE A 107 23.50 -2.19 -5.85
C ILE A 107 24.54 -1.52 -4.95
N SER A 108 25.05 -2.24 -3.93
CA SER A 108 26.00 -1.69 -2.97
C SER A 108 27.36 -1.33 -3.60
N SER A 109 27.72 -1.98 -4.71
CA SER A 109 28.99 -1.73 -5.40
C SER A 109 29.01 -0.46 -6.26
N ILE A 110 27.86 0.14 -6.58
CA ILE A 110 27.71 1.30 -7.51
C ILE A 110 28.47 2.53 -7.02
N THR A 111 28.42 2.84 -5.72
CA THR A 111 29.08 4.01 -5.14
C THR A 111 29.53 3.74 -3.72
N ASN A 112 30.61 4.40 -3.31
CA ASN A 112 31.13 4.37 -1.94
C ASN A 112 30.63 5.56 -1.11
N ASP A 113 29.97 6.55 -1.73
CA ASP A 113 29.43 7.70 -1.01
C ASP A 113 28.15 7.30 -0.26
N GLN A 114 28.20 7.34 1.07
CA GLN A 114 27.08 6.97 1.95
C GLN A 114 25.78 7.73 1.61
N ARG A 115 25.87 9.00 1.20
CA ARG A 115 24.69 9.80 0.85
C ARG A 115 23.98 9.24 -0.38
N LEU A 116 24.76 8.83 -1.38
CA LEU A 116 24.24 8.25 -2.62
C LEU A 116 23.83 6.78 -2.46
N GLN A 117 24.50 6.04 -1.58
CA GLN A 117 24.08 4.68 -1.18
C GLN A 117 22.69 4.67 -0.55
N VAL A 118 22.36 5.67 0.27
CA VAL A 118 21.00 5.83 0.82
C VAL A 118 19.95 5.98 -0.28
N LEU A 119 20.25 6.70 -1.36
CA LEU A 119 19.31 6.89 -2.47
C LEU A 119 19.11 5.61 -3.31
N LEU A 120 20.17 4.83 -3.50
CA LEU A 120 20.10 3.55 -4.19
C LEU A 120 19.39 2.49 -3.35
N ILE A 121 19.75 2.38 -2.07
CA ILE A 121 19.34 1.29 -1.19
C ILE A 121 18.04 1.63 -0.45
N ALA A 122 18.03 2.65 0.40
CA ALA A 122 16.85 2.92 1.22
C ALA A 122 15.69 3.49 0.40
N TYR A 123 15.97 4.39 -0.54
CA TYR A 123 14.94 5.02 -1.37
C TYR A 123 14.52 4.13 -2.55
N SER A 124 15.40 3.91 -3.53
CA SER A 124 15.02 3.21 -4.76
C SER A 124 14.79 1.71 -4.52
N PHE A 125 15.79 0.98 -4.01
CA PHE A 125 15.64 -0.46 -3.77
C PHE A 125 14.62 -0.77 -2.67
N GLY A 126 14.52 0.06 -1.62
CA GLY A 126 13.46 -0.03 -0.62
C GLY A 126 12.07 0.12 -1.24
N ALA A 127 11.87 1.11 -2.11
CA ALA A 127 10.62 1.27 -2.85
C ALA A 127 10.34 0.06 -3.75
N PHE A 128 11.34 -0.48 -4.44
CA PHE A 128 11.19 -1.71 -5.24
C PHE A 128 10.67 -2.88 -4.39
N LEU A 129 11.28 -3.14 -3.24
CA LEU A 129 10.86 -4.18 -2.31
C LEU A 129 9.46 -3.93 -1.74
N GLU A 130 9.10 -2.67 -1.50
CA GLU A 130 7.76 -2.28 -1.02
C GLU A 130 6.70 -2.54 -2.09
N GLY A 131 7.03 -2.30 -3.36
CA GLY A 131 6.18 -2.66 -4.50
C GLY A 131 5.98 -4.17 -4.64
N ALA A 132 7.06 -4.94 -4.51
CA ALA A 132 7.02 -6.39 -4.72
C ALA A 132 6.46 -7.17 -3.52
N ALA A 133 6.92 -6.90 -2.29
CA ALA A 133 6.57 -7.70 -1.10
C ALA A 133 5.69 -6.94 -0.10
N GLY A 134 5.98 -5.66 0.15
CA GLY A 134 5.28 -4.86 1.17
C GLY A 134 5.50 -5.34 2.60
N LEU A 135 4.53 -5.09 3.50
CA LEU A 135 4.48 -5.59 4.89
C LEU A 135 5.69 -5.26 5.79
N GLY A 136 6.43 -4.18 5.51
CA GLY A 136 7.57 -3.75 6.33
C GLY A 136 8.86 -4.55 6.12
N VAL A 137 8.82 -5.61 5.31
CA VAL A 137 9.98 -6.34 4.79
C VAL A 137 11.03 -5.42 4.15
N PRO A 138 10.66 -4.41 3.35
CA PRO A 138 11.61 -3.50 2.72
C PRO A 138 12.48 -2.77 3.73
N VAL A 139 11.86 -2.20 4.77
CA VAL A 139 12.53 -1.44 5.81
C VAL A 139 13.54 -2.31 6.56
N ALA A 140 13.15 -3.54 6.90
CA ALA A 140 14.03 -4.47 7.59
C ALA A 140 15.28 -4.79 6.75
N ILE A 141 15.08 -5.13 5.48
CA ILE A 141 16.18 -5.50 4.58
C ILE A 141 17.10 -4.30 4.38
N THR A 142 16.57 -3.16 3.92
CA THR A 142 17.42 -2.00 3.60
C THR A 142 18.12 -1.46 4.83
N ALA A 143 17.51 -1.51 6.01
CA ALA A 143 18.17 -1.10 7.26
C ALA A 143 19.33 -2.04 7.60
N ALA A 144 19.14 -3.36 7.53
CA ALA A 144 20.22 -4.32 7.74
C ALA A 144 21.36 -4.15 6.72
N LEU A 145 21.04 -3.83 5.46
CA LEU A 145 22.03 -3.53 4.42
C LEU A 145 22.86 -2.30 4.75
N LEU A 146 22.21 -1.18 5.09
CA LEU A 146 22.93 0.05 5.45
C LEU A 146 23.81 -0.17 6.69
N VAL A 147 23.34 -0.93 7.70
CA VAL A 147 24.16 -1.27 8.86
C VAL A 147 25.38 -2.10 8.46
N GLY A 148 25.22 -3.09 7.60
CA GLY A 148 26.34 -3.87 7.05
C GLY A 148 27.36 -3.03 6.30
N MET A 149 26.97 -1.85 5.79
CA MET A 149 27.83 -0.89 5.10
C MET A 149 28.43 0.17 6.02
N GLY A 150 28.34 -0.01 7.34
CA GLY A 150 28.97 0.86 8.34
C GLY A 150 28.10 2.02 8.84
N PHE A 151 26.82 2.10 8.47
CA PHE A 151 25.93 3.12 9.03
C PHE A 151 25.62 2.83 10.49
N ASN A 152 25.45 3.90 11.28
CA ASN A 152 24.93 3.76 12.63
C ASN A 152 23.53 3.07 12.60
N PRO A 153 23.31 2.00 13.39
CA PRO A 153 22.06 1.25 13.40
C PRO A 153 20.78 2.08 13.55
N LEU A 154 20.77 3.05 14.46
CA LEU A 154 19.60 3.88 14.71
C LEU A 154 19.33 4.83 13.54
N LYS A 155 20.40 5.42 12.97
CA LYS A 155 20.28 6.28 11.78
C LYS A 155 19.81 5.48 10.57
N ALA A 156 20.37 4.30 10.31
CA ALA A 156 19.99 3.43 9.21
C ALA A 156 18.51 3.05 9.27
N ALA A 157 18.03 2.60 10.44
CA ALA A 157 16.60 2.30 10.65
C ALA A 157 15.72 3.54 10.41
N GLY A 158 16.14 4.72 10.88
CA GLY A 158 15.40 5.97 10.69
C GLY A 158 15.31 6.39 9.24
N ILE A 159 16.41 6.33 8.51
CA ILE A 159 16.49 6.63 7.07
C ILE A 159 15.57 5.68 6.30
N CYS A 160 15.63 4.37 6.56
CA CYS A 160 14.80 3.39 5.86
C CYS A 160 13.31 3.54 6.16
N LEU A 161 12.92 3.89 7.40
CA LEU A 161 11.53 4.19 7.74
C LEU A 161 11.00 5.39 6.96
N VAL A 162 11.76 6.49 6.94
CA VAL A 162 11.39 7.71 6.22
C VAL A 162 11.36 7.45 4.71
N ALA A 163 12.33 6.71 4.18
CA ALA A 163 12.40 6.36 2.76
C ALA A 163 11.21 5.52 2.29
N ASN A 164 10.63 4.68 3.17
CA ASN A 164 9.53 3.79 2.79
C ASN A 164 8.24 4.51 2.37
N ILE A 165 8.10 5.82 2.65
CA ILE A 165 6.94 6.58 2.17
C ILE A 165 6.93 6.74 0.65
N ALA A 166 8.08 6.62 -0.03
CA ALA A 166 8.16 6.66 -1.50
C ALA A 166 7.25 5.61 -2.14
N GLY A 167 7.17 4.44 -1.50
CA GLY A 167 6.49 3.26 -2.04
C GLY A 167 5.16 2.90 -1.40
N GLY A 168 4.88 3.40 -0.18
CA GLY A 168 3.76 2.89 0.63
C GLY A 168 2.37 3.00 -0.02
N ALA A 169 2.13 4.02 -0.86
CA ALA A 169 0.85 4.22 -1.56
C ALA A 169 0.60 3.19 -2.67
N MET A 170 1.67 2.63 -3.24
CA MET A 170 1.64 1.70 -4.37
C MET A 170 2.29 0.36 -3.99
N GLY A 171 2.40 0.09 -2.70
CA GLY A 171 3.02 -1.12 -2.15
C GLY A 171 2.18 -2.37 -2.44
N ALA A 172 2.83 -3.54 -2.33
CA ALA A 172 2.21 -4.84 -2.53
C ALA A 172 1.35 -4.90 -3.81
N MET A 173 1.93 -4.55 -4.95
CA MET A 173 1.26 -4.54 -6.25
C MET A 173 0.02 -3.63 -6.30
N GLY A 174 0.08 -2.43 -5.70
CA GLY A 174 -0.99 -1.43 -5.80
C GLY A 174 -2.25 -1.71 -4.97
N ILE A 175 -2.24 -2.72 -4.09
CA ILE A 175 -3.35 -3.06 -3.19
C ILE A 175 -3.89 -1.84 -2.40
N PRO A 176 -3.05 -0.90 -1.90
CA PRO A 176 -3.53 0.29 -1.20
C PRO A 176 -4.44 1.20 -2.05
N VAL A 177 -4.43 1.08 -3.37
CA VAL A 177 -5.33 1.80 -4.28
C VAL A 177 -6.49 0.90 -4.74
N THR A 178 -6.22 -0.35 -5.11
CA THR A 178 -7.23 -1.23 -5.71
C THR A 178 -8.29 -1.69 -4.71
N VAL A 179 -7.95 -1.85 -3.43
CA VAL A 179 -8.90 -2.25 -2.38
C VAL A 179 -9.88 -1.13 -2.03
N PRO A 180 -9.43 0.11 -1.76
CA PRO A 180 -10.34 1.26 -1.67
C PRO A 180 -11.25 1.42 -2.88
N ALA A 181 -10.72 1.23 -4.10
CA ALA A 181 -11.51 1.28 -5.32
C ALA A 181 -12.66 0.26 -5.33
N GLN A 182 -12.34 -0.99 -4.98
CA GLN A 182 -13.34 -2.06 -4.88
C GLN A 182 -14.43 -1.76 -3.84
N LEU A 183 -14.06 -1.28 -2.65
CA LEU A 183 -15.01 -0.97 -1.57
C LEU A 183 -15.90 0.24 -1.88
N THR A 184 -15.41 1.18 -2.68
CA THR A 184 -16.14 2.39 -3.07
C THR A 184 -16.90 2.23 -4.39
N GLN A 185 -16.74 1.08 -5.08
CA GLN A 185 -17.21 0.87 -6.46
C GLN A 185 -16.68 1.92 -7.45
N LEU A 186 -15.51 2.48 -7.17
CA LEU A 186 -14.81 3.42 -8.05
C LEU A 186 -13.79 2.68 -8.92
N ASP A 187 -13.41 3.30 -10.02
CA ASP A 187 -12.34 2.80 -10.88
C ASP A 187 -10.96 3.00 -10.22
N ALA A 188 -10.19 1.92 -10.12
CA ALA A 188 -8.88 1.92 -9.46
C ALA A 188 -7.86 2.81 -10.20
N LEU A 189 -7.94 2.87 -11.54
CA LEU A 189 -7.07 3.74 -12.34
C LEU A 189 -7.36 5.22 -12.04
N THR A 190 -8.63 5.57 -11.84
CA THR A 190 -9.05 6.93 -11.49
C THR A 190 -8.54 7.35 -10.12
N ILE A 191 -8.63 6.49 -9.10
CA ILE A 191 -8.02 6.77 -7.78
C ILE A 191 -6.50 6.85 -7.89
N GLY A 192 -5.87 5.95 -8.66
CA GLY A 192 -4.44 5.99 -8.93
C GLY A 192 -4.00 7.31 -9.54
N ARG A 193 -4.73 7.81 -10.56
CA ARG A 193 -4.49 9.12 -11.17
C ARG A 193 -4.53 10.26 -10.17
N GLN A 194 -5.55 10.30 -9.32
CA GLN A 194 -5.66 11.31 -8.25
C GLN A 194 -4.50 11.22 -7.25
N THR A 195 -4.05 10.00 -6.96
CA THR A 195 -2.92 9.76 -6.04
C THR A 195 -1.62 10.33 -6.60
N VAL A 196 -1.34 10.17 -7.90
CA VAL A 196 -0.12 10.70 -8.53
C VAL A 196 -0.17 12.17 -8.91
N LEU A 197 -1.27 12.88 -8.67
CA LEU A 197 -1.24 14.35 -8.71
C LEU A 197 -0.50 14.94 -7.50
N ILE A 198 -0.39 14.17 -6.41
CA ILE A 198 0.19 14.64 -5.13
C ILE A 198 1.53 13.95 -4.86
N LEU A 199 1.59 12.62 -5.04
CA LEU A 199 2.70 11.80 -4.60
C LEU A 199 4.06 12.12 -5.26
N PRO A 200 4.15 12.43 -6.57
CA PRO A 200 5.43 12.74 -7.22
C PRO A 200 6.17 13.94 -6.62
N PHE A 201 5.45 14.94 -6.11
CA PHE A 201 6.07 16.06 -5.40
C PHE A 201 6.82 15.60 -4.15
N ILE A 202 6.22 14.69 -3.38
CA ILE A 202 6.84 14.06 -2.21
C ILE A 202 8.02 13.20 -2.64
N SER A 203 7.88 12.45 -3.74
CA SER A 203 8.95 11.61 -4.29
C SER A 203 10.19 12.42 -4.68
N VAL A 204 10.06 13.66 -5.16
CA VAL A 204 11.21 14.54 -5.45
C VAL A 204 11.83 15.09 -4.17
N ILE A 205 11.02 15.49 -3.18
CA ILE A 205 11.52 16.08 -1.91
C ILE A 205 12.20 15.05 -1.03
N LEU A 206 11.71 13.81 -1.04
CA LEU A 206 12.16 12.78 -0.11
C LEU A 206 13.67 12.47 -0.21
N PRO A 207 14.28 12.29 -1.41
CA PRO A 207 15.73 12.18 -1.56
C PRO A 207 16.53 13.30 -0.89
N PHE A 208 16.07 14.56 -0.95
CA PHE A 208 16.73 15.68 -0.27
C PHE A 208 16.70 15.47 1.25
N LEU A 209 15.55 15.07 1.78
CA LEU A 209 15.40 14.79 3.20
C LEU A 209 16.33 13.64 3.63
N LEU A 210 16.38 12.55 2.87
CA LEU A 210 17.20 11.38 3.19
C LEU A 210 18.69 11.73 3.23
N VAL A 211 19.20 12.50 2.25
CA VAL A 211 20.59 12.96 2.28
C VAL A 211 20.84 13.92 3.44
N SER A 212 19.87 14.78 3.78
CA SER A 212 20.00 15.67 4.94
C SER A 212 20.09 14.92 6.27
N MET A 213 19.48 13.73 6.38
CA MET A 213 19.59 12.87 7.58
C MET A 213 20.98 12.24 7.72
N VAL A 214 21.74 12.12 6.63
CA VAL A 214 23.11 11.62 6.64
C VAL A 214 24.07 12.76 7.03
N ASP A 215 24.13 13.81 6.20
CA ASP A 215 25.18 14.85 6.24
C ASP A 215 24.63 16.30 6.27
N GLY A 216 23.33 16.47 6.55
CA GLY A 216 22.70 17.78 6.61
C GLY A 216 22.72 18.54 5.27
N ILE A 217 22.74 19.88 5.35
CA ILE A 217 22.70 20.78 4.19
C ILE A 217 23.97 20.64 3.34
N LYS A 218 25.12 20.35 3.96
CA LYS A 218 26.38 20.12 3.25
C LYS A 218 26.25 18.91 2.31
N GLY A 219 25.69 17.81 2.81
CA GLY A 219 25.39 16.63 2.00
C GLY A 219 24.56 16.97 0.77
N ILE A 220 23.47 17.73 0.96
CA ILE A 220 22.62 18.17 -0.16
C ILE A 220 23.43 18.98 -1.18
N LYS A 221 24.17 20.01 -0.74
CA LYS A 221 24.92 20.89 -1.67
C LYS A 221 25.97 20.14 -2.49
N GLU A 222 26.55 19.08 -1.95
CA GLU A 222 27.59 18.30 -2.62
C GLU A 222 27.03 17.20 -3.53
N THR A 223 25.81 16.73 -3.28
CA THR A 223 25.18 15.62 -4.04
C THR A 223 23.85 15.95 -4.71
N TRP A 224 23.46 17.23 -4.77
CA TRP A 224 22.16 17.66 -5.31
C TRP A 224 21.86 17.13 -6.71
N GLN A 225 22.87 16.95 -7.57
CA GLN A 225 22.68 16.36 -8.89
C GLN A 225 22.20 14.90 -8.79
N GLY A 226 22.86 14.08 -7.96
CA GLY A 226 22.45 12.69 -7.72
C GLY A 226 21.07 12.60 -7.06
N ILE A 227 20.79 13.50 -6.11
CA ILE A 227 19.48 13.62 -5.47
C ILE A 227 18.39 13.88 -6.51
N LEU A 228 18.56 14.90 -7.36
CA LEU A 228 17.60 15.22 -8.42
C LEU A 228 17.44 14.09 -9.43
N VAL A 229 18.53 13.46 -9.87
CA VAL A 229 18.47 12.34 -10.81
C VAL A 229 17.62 11.22 -10.23
N SER A 230 17.82 10.82 -8.97
CA SER A 230 16.97 9.80 -8.34
C SER A 230 15.52 10.26 -8.17
N GLY A 231 15.28 11.44 -7.59
CA GLY A 231 13.94 11.89 -7.24
C GLY A 231 13.07 12.20 -8.45
N VAL A 232 13.62 12.88 -9.46
CA VAL A 232 12.89 13.26 -10.68
C VAL A 232 12.61 12.05 -11.56
N SER A 233 13.58 11.15 -11.76
CA SER A 233 13.34 9.94 -12.54
C SER A 233 12.34 9.00 -11.86
N PHE A 234 12.38 8.88 -10.53
CA PHE A 234 11.37 8.17 -9.76
C PHE A 234 9.99 8.81 -9.94
N ALA A 235 9.88 10.13 -9.72
CA ALA A 235 8.62 10.88 -9.78
C ALA A 235 7.96 10.86 -11.16
N ILE A 236 8.72 11.08 -12.24
CA ILE A 236 8.20 11.04 -13.62
C ILE A 236 7.70 9.63 -13.96
N THR A 237 8.46 8.61 -13.59
CA THR A 237 8.08 7.22 -13.85
C THR A 237 6.86 6.84 -13.02
N GLN A 238 6.82 7.22 -11.74
CA GLN A 238 5.69 7.01 -10.86
C GLN A 238 4.42 7.63 -11.44
N PHE A 239 4.49 8.91 -11.86
CA PHE A 239 3.38 9.60 -12.50
C PHE A 239 2.92 8.87 -13.77
N SER A 240 3.84 8.60 -14.70
CA SER A 240 3.53 8.03 -16.01
C SER A 240 2.92 6.63 -15.89
N VAL A 241 3.52 5.76 -15.08
CA VAL A 241 3.05 4.38 -14.92
C VAL A 241 1.68 4.35 -14.25
N THR A 242 1.46 5.09 -13.16
CA THR A 242 0.13 5.10 -12.53
C THR A 242 -0.92 5.72 -13.44
N TYR A 243 -0.61 6.82 -14.10
CA TYR A 243 -1.59 7.57 -14.87
C TYR A 243 -2.11 6.78 -16.09
N PHE A 244 -1.22 5.99 -16.72
CA PHE A 244 -1.53 5.23 -17.94
C PHE A 244 -1.79 3.74 -17.72
N LEU A 245 -1.05 3.07 -16.84
CA LEU A 245 -1.09 1.61 -16.66
C LEU A 245 -1.84 1.18 -15.39
N GLY A 246 -1.65 1.90 -14.28
CA GLY A 246 -2.28 1.61 -13.00
C GLY A 246 -1.31 1.51 -11.81
N ALA A 247 -1.86 1.29 -10.63
CA ALA A 247 -1.12 1.26 -9.37
C ALA A 247 -0.19 0.05 -9.23
N GLU A 248 -0.49 -1.05 -9.92
CA GLU A 248 0.06 -2.38 -9.66
C GLU A 248 1.57 -2.47 -9.85
N LEU A 249 2.12 -1.75 -10.84
CA LEU A 249 3.55 -1.80 -11.16
C LEU A 249 4.29 -0.49 -10.91
N THR A 250 3.56 0.54 -10.46
CA THR A 250 4.08 1.90 -10.33
C THR A 250 5.38 1.93 -9.54
N ASN A 251 5.37 1.31 -8.36
CA ASN A 251 6.49 1.40 -7.44
C ASN A 251 7.72 0.62 -7.94
N ILE A 252 7.50 -0.53 -8.58
CA ILE A 252 8.57 -1.37 -9.15
C ILE A 252 9.27 -0.62 -10.29
N PHE A 253 8.52 -0.07 -11.25
CA PHE A 253 9.10 0.69 -12.35
C PHE A 253 9.80 1.95 -11.88
N ALA A 254 9.15 2.75 -11.03
CA ALA A 254 9.73 4.00 -10.54
C ALA A 254 11.06 3.76 -9.81
N ALA A 255 11.12 2.72 -8.98
CA ALA A 255 12.33 2.32 -8.28
C ALA A 255 13.45 1.85 -9.23
N VAL A 256 13.14 0.98 -10.19
CA VAL A 256 14.13 0.46 -11.14
C VAL A 256 14.68 1.56 -12.04
N VAL A 257 13.80 2.42 -12.58
CA VAL A 257 14.23 3.56 -13.41
C VAL A 257 15.06 4.54 -12.59
N SER A 258 14.69 4.83 -11.34
CA SER A 258 15.48 5.67 -10.44
C SER A 258 16.87 5.11 -10.19
N MET A 259 16.95 3.82 -9.86
CA MET A 259 18.20 3.14 -9.57
C MET A 259 19.12 3.08 -10.80
N ILE A 260 18.58 2.74 -11.98
CA ILE A 260 19.34 2.72 -13.23
C ILE A 260 19.81 4.12 -13.61
N SER A 261 18.93 5.12 -13.53
CA SER A 261 19.26 6.51 -13.86
C SER A 261 20.38 7.04 -12.98
N LEU A 262 20.29 6.81 -11.67
CA LEU A 262 21.34 7.19 -10.73
C LEU A 262 22.63 6.39 -10.99
N ALA A 263 22.56 5.08 -11.21
CA ALA A 263 23.74 4.26 -11.49
C ALA A 263 24.48 4.71 -12.76
N LEU A 264 23.75 5.02 -13.84
CA LEU A 264 24.33 5.53 -15.09
C LEU A 264 24.91 6.93 -14.91
N PHE A 265 24.21 7.82 -14.20
CA PHE A 265 24.72 9.14 -13.88
C PHE A 265 26.02 9.07 -13.07
N LEU A 266 26.11 8.14 -12.13
CA LEU A 266 27.30 7.96 -11.31
C LEU A 266 28.51 7.39 -12.08
N ARG A 267 28.32 6.86 -13.29
CA ARG A 267 29.45 6.49 -14.17
C ARG A 267 30.15 7.71 -14.76
N VAL A 268 29.43 8.81 -14.94
CA VAL A 268 29.96 10.04 -15.55
C VAL A 268 30.24 11.14 -14.52
N TRP A 269 29.62 11.06 -13.36
CA TRP A 269 29.75 12.06 -12.29
C TRP A 269 29.92 11.41 -10.93
N GLN A 270 30.86 11.89 -10.12
CA GLN A 270 31.05 11.49 -8.72
C GLN A 270 31.28 12.75 -7.86
N PRO A 271 30.83 12.77 -6.60
CA PRO A 271 31.02 13.93 -5.73
C PRO A 271 32.50 14.11 -5.38
N LYS A 272 32.98 15.37 -5.45
CA LYS A 272 34.39 15.72 -5.18
C LYS A 272 34.85 15.47 -3.75
N SER A 273 33.91 15.33 -2.81
CA SER A 273 34.15 15.23 -1.36
C SER A 273 34.00 13.81 -0.82
N SER A 274 34.08 12.76 -1.64
CA SER A 274 34.01 11.36 -1.18
C SER A 274 35.14 11.08 -0.18
N THR A 275 34.91 11.37 1.09
CA THR A 275 35.95 11.46 2.11
C THR A 275 36.04 10.12 2.83
N LYS A 276 37.28 9.61 2.86
CA LYS A 276 37.82 8.44 3.54
C LYS A 276 37.57 7.10 2.88
N GLU A 277 38.62 6.68 2.18
CA GLU A 277 39.04 5.29 1.99
C GLU A 277 39.08 4.57 3.36
N GLU A 278 37.95 4.11 3.86
CA GLU A 278 37.93 3.02 4.83
C GLU A 278 38.00 1.69 4.06
N LYS A 279 38.87 0.81 4.57
CA LYS A 279 39.38 -0.42 3.94
C LYS A 279 38.32 -1.15 3.12
N GLN A 280 38.63 -1.37 1.85
CA GLN A 280 37.91 -2.27 0.97
C GLN A 280 37.80 -3.65 1.61
N GLU A 281 36.64 -4.00 2.15
CA GLU A 281 36.18 -5.38 2.04
C GLU A 281 36.07 -5.66 0.54
N THR A 282 36.62 -6.79 0.11
CA THR A 282 36.66 -7.25 -1.27
C THR A 282 35.29 -7.09 -1.92
N LYS A 283 35.13 -6.08 -2.79
CA LYS A 283 33.90 -5.90 -3.58
C LYS A 283 33.70 -7.16 -4.41
N VAL A 284 32.70 -7.95 -4.07
CA VAL A 284 32.29 -9.10 -4.88
C VAL A 284 31.71 -8.54 -6.18
N SER A 285 32.51 -8.59 -7.26
CA SER A 285 32.06 -8.11 -8.57
C SER A 285 31.30 -9.23 -9.28
N HIS A 286 30.09 -8.93 -9.72
CA HIS A 286 29.28 -9.84 -10.53
C HIS A 286 29.30 -9.39 -11.99
N THR A 287 29.30 -10.35 -12.91
CA THR A 287 29.19 -10.06 -14.34
C THR A 287 27.79 -9.58 -14.70
N PHE A 288 27.64 -8.83 -15.80
CA PHE A 288 26.34 -8.36 -16.27
C PHE A 288 25.32 -9.49 -16.44
N ASN A 289 25.75 -10.64 -16.97
CA ASN A 289 24.88 -11.80 -17.15
C ASN A 289 24.41 -12.40 -15.83
N GLN A 290 25.27 -12.43 -14.79
CA GLN A 290 24.87 -12.87 -13.45
C GLN A 290 23.86 -11.91 -12.82
N ILE A 291 24.06 -10.61 -12.97
CA ILE A 291 23.12 -9.59 -12.49
C ILE A 291 21.77 -9.75 -13.20
N LEU A 292 21.76 -9.81 -14.53
CA LEU A 292 20.54 -9.97 -15.31
C LEU A 292 19.80 -11.27 -14.96
N TYR A 293 20.54 -12.37 -14.78
CA TYR A 293 20.00 -13.65 -14.35
C TYR A 293 19.35 -13.54 -12.95
N ALA A 294 20.04 -12.91 -11.99
CA ALA A 294 19.52 -12.73 -10.63
C ALA A 294 18.25 -11.86 -10.57
N TRP A 295 18.17 -10.83 -11.43
CA TRP A 295 17.00 -9.95 -11.56
C TRP A 295 15.87 -10.55 -12.39
N SER A 296 16.10 -11.64 -13.13
CA SER A 296 15.14 -12.21 -14.09
C SER A 296 13.74 -12.48 -13.52
N PRO A 297 13.53 -12.93 -12.26
CA PRO A 297 12.19 -13.16 -11.72
C PRO A 297 11.34 -11.89 -11.65
N PHE A 298 11.97 -10.77 -11.31
CA PHE A 298 11.30 -9.47 -11.24
C PHE A 298 11.11 -8.86 -12.63
N VAL A 299 12.00 -9.16 -13.57
CA VAL A 299 11.79 -8.80 -14.99
C VAL A 299 10.59 -9.56 -15.56
N PHE A 300 10.48 -10.86 -15.32
CA PHE A 300 9.31 -11.66 -15.73
C PHE A 300 8.03 -11.17 -15.07
N LEU A 301 8.07 -10.90 -13.76
CA LEU A 301 6.94 -10.30 -13.03
C LEU A 301 6.48 -9.01 -13.70
N THR A 302 7.41 -8.09 -13.94
CA THR A 302 7.13 -6.79 -14.54
C THR A 302 6.54 -6.96 -15.94
N ALA A 303 7.11 -7.86 -16.76
CA ALA A 303 6.62 -8.13 -18.11
C ALA A 303 5.20 -8.71 -18.10
N PHE A 304 4.93 -9.78 -17.35
CA PHE A 304 3.61 -10.42 -17.33
C PHE A 304 2.53 -9.49 -16.79
N VAL A 305 2.77 -8.79 -15.68
CA VAL A 305 1.77 -7.87 -15.11
C VAL A 305 1.53 -6.68 -16.05
N THR A 306 2.55 -6.21 -16.77
CA THR A 306 2.38 -5.14 -17.77
C THR A 306 1.52 -5.62 -18.91
N ILE A 307 1.84 -6.79 -19.49
CA ILE A 307 1.08 -7.40 -20.59
C ILE A 307 -0.40 -7.56 -20.19
N PHE A 308 -0.68 -8.10 -19.00
CA PHE A 308 -2.03 -8.31 -18.50
C PHE A 308 -2.78 -6.99 -18.27
N ASN A 309 -2.05 -5.89 -18.01
CA ASN A 309 -2.65 -4.58 -17.83
C ASN A 309 -2.83 -3.77 -19.12
N LEU A 310 -2.32 -4.24 -20.26
CA LEU A 310 -2.54 -3.59 -21.55
C LEU A 310 -4.02 -3.64 -21.94
N LYS A 311 -4.54 -2.51 -22.43
CA LYS A 311 -5.92 -2.39 -22.95
C LYS A 311 -6.34 -3.54 -23.88
N PRO A 312 -5.57 -3.95 -24.91
CA PRO A 312 -5.96 -5.05 -25.78
C PRO A 312 -6.12 -6.38 -25.04
N ILE A 313 -5.29 -6.66 -24.03
CA ILE A 313 -5.41 -7.90 -23.26
C ILE A 313 -6.62 -7.83 -22.33
N LYS A 314 -6.83 -6.71 -21.61
CA LYS A 314 -8.03 -6.53 -20.79
C LYS A 314 -9.32 -6.63 -21.62
N ALA A 315 -9.31 -6.14 -22.86
CA ALA A 315 -10.46 -6.22 -23.76
C ALA A 315 -10.85 -7.66 -24.12
N LEU A 316 -9.91 -8.61 -24.13
CA LEU A 316 -10.23 -10.03 -24.36
C LEU A 316 -11.10 -10.62 -23.24
N PHE A 317 -10.95 -10.12 -22.02
CA PHE A 317 -11.68 -10.60 -20.83
C PHE A 317 -12.84 -9.67 -20.43
N ALA A 318 -13.08 -8.60 -21.19
CA ALA A 318 -14.25 -7.75 -21.01
C ALA A 318 -15.55 -8.52 -21.34
N PRO A 319 -16.74 -8.05 -20.94
CA PRO A 319 -18.01 -8.74 -21.19
C PRO A 319 -18.24 -9.13 -22.66
N ASP A 320 -17.79 -8.30 -23.61
CA ASP A 320 -17.89 -8.54 -25.06
C ASP A 320 -16.62 -9.19 -25.67
N GLY A 321 -15.67 -9.59 -24.83
CA GLY A 321 -14.38 -10.12 -25.24
C GLY A 321 -14.41 -11.61 -25.59
N ALA A 322 -13.46 -12.05 -26.42
CA ALA A 322 -13.34 -13.44 -26.86
C ALA A 322 -13.15 -14.45 -25.71
N LEU A 323 -12.64 -14.00 -24.56
CA LEU A 323 -12.36 -14.80 -23.37
C LEU A 323 -13.26 -14.43 -22.18
N ALA A 324 -14.39 -13.74 -22.41
CA ALA A 324 -15.33 -13.35 -21.34
C ALA A 324 -15.78 -14.55 -20.48
N ASN A 325 -15.95 -15.72 -21.08
CA ASN A 325 -16.35 -16.97 -20.40
C ASN A 325 -15.34 -17.48 -19.37
N LEU A 326 -14.12 -16.93 -19.35
CA LEU A 326 -13.09 -17.24 -18.36
C LEU A 326 -13.14 -16.33 -17.12
N VAL A 327 -14.02 -15.34 -17.11
CA VAL A 327 -14.26 -14.44 -15.98
C VAL A 327 -15.57 -14.82 -15.30
N PHE A 328 -15.48 -15.40 -14.10
CA PHE A 328 -16.66 -15.85 -13.38
C PHE A 328 -17.19 -14.73 -12.48
N ASN A 329 -18.33 -14.14 -12.85
CA ASN A 329 -19.03 -13.15 -12.04
C ASN A 329 -20.11 -13.85 -11.21
N ILE A 330 -19.79 -14.13 -9.95
CA ILE A 330 -20.66 -14.89 -9.05
C ILE A 330 -21.48 -13.91 -8.20
N GLN A 331 -22.79 -13.92 -8.37
CA GLN A 331 -23.69 -13.15 -7.49
C GLN A 331 -23.65 -13.74 -6.09
N PHE A 332 -23.33 -12.92 -5.09
CA PHE A 332 -23.13 -13.44 -3.74
C PHE A 332 -24.46 -13.85 -3.09
N PRO A 333 -24.66 -15.14 -2.74
CA PRO A 333 -25.92 -15.61 -2.19
C PRO A 333 -26.31 -14.86 -0.91
N GLY A 334 -27.54 -14.37 -0.84
CA GLY A 334 -28.07 -13.67 0.33
C GLY A 334 -27.62 -12.21 0.50
N LEU A 335 -26.81 -11.66 -0.42
CA LEU A 335 -26.39 -10.25 -0.37
C LEU A 335 -26.63 -9.50 -1.69
N HIS A 336 -26.48 -10.16 -2.84
CA HIS A 336 -26.61 -9.49 -4.14
C HIS A 336 -27.98 -8.81 -4.27
N ASN A 337 -27.97 -7.47 -4.40
CA ASN A 337 -29.17 -6.63 -4.51
C ASN A 337 -30.15 -6.77 -3.33
N ALA A 338 -29.72 -7.35 -2.20
CA ALA A 338 -30.53 -7.48 -0.99
C ALA A 338 -30.58 -6.17 -0.18
N VAL A 339 -29.63 -5.26 -0.42
CA VAL A 339 -29.54 -3.95 0.22
C VAL A 339 -29.85 -2.86 -0.80
N MET A 340 -30.64 -1.86 -0.42
CA MET A 340 -30.92 -0.66 -1.23
C MET A 340 -30.20 0.55 -0.62
N LYS A 341 -29.45 1.28 -1.44
CA LYS A 341 -28.98 2.64 -1.13
C LYS A 341 -30.09 3.62 -1.49
N THR A 342 -30.29 4.63 -0.67
CA THR A 342 -31.35 5.64 -0.86
C THR A 342 -30.80 7.05 -0.65
N THR A 343 -31.66 8.07 -0.74
CA THR A 343 -31.32 9.46 -0.45
C THR A 343 -30.82 9.62 0.99
N PRO A 344 -29.82 10.47 1.26
CA PRO A 344 -29.14 11.40 0.34
C PRO A 344 -27.92 10.79 -0.39
N ILE A 345 -27.61 9.51 -0.18
CA ILE A 345 -26.42 8.86 -0.76
C ILE A 345 -26.59 8.57 -2.25
N THR A 346 -27.78 8.17 -2.66
CA THR A 346 -28.15 8.02 -4.06
C THR A 346 -29.38 8.84 -4.36
N LYS A 347 -29.48 9.40 -5.57
CA LYS A 347 -30.61 10.25 -5.99
C LYS A 347 -31.94 9.49 -6.03
N ALA A 348 -31.87 8.18 -6.23
CA ALA A 348 -33.00 7.26 -6.23
C ALA A 348 -32.60 5.98 -5.50
N ASP A 349 -33.60 5.18 -5.13
CA ASP A 349 -33.38 3.86 -4.53
C ASP A 349 -32.66 2.96 -5.52
N THR A 350 -31.44 2.56 -5.18
CA THR A 350 -30.57 1.75 -6.04
C THR A 350 -30.16 0.47 -5.33
N PRO A 351 -30.33 -0.71 -5.94
CA PRO A 351 -29.82 -1.95 -5.38
C PRO A 351 -28.29 -1.95 -5.27
N PHE A 352 -27.78 -2.38 -4.13
CA PHE A 352 -26.36 -2.51 -3.89
C PHE A 352 -25.88 -3.89 -4.37
N ALA A 353 -25.20 -3.89 -5.51
CA ALA A 353 -24.70 -5.11 -6.13
C ALA A 353 -23.55 -5.74 -5.33
N ALA A 354 -23.71 -7.03 -4.98
CA ALA A 354 -22.66 -7.89 -4.45
C ALA A 354 -22.29 -8.95 -5.50
N VAL A 355 -21.35 -8.63 -6.38
CA VAL A 355 -20.85 -9.55 -7.41
C VAL A 355 -19.38 -9.86 -7.12
N PHE A 356 -19.09 -11.12 -6.85
CA PHE A 356 -17.73 -11.62 -6.69
C PHE A 356 -17.13 -11.89 -8.07
N LYS A 357 -16.16 -11.07 -8.48
CA LYS A 357 -15.40 -11.28 -9.71
C LYS A 357 -14.26 -12.27 -9.47
N PHE A 358 -14.43 -13.51 -9.89
CA PHE A 358 -13.41 -14.55 -9.82
C PHE A 358 -12.70 -14.70 -11.18
N ASP A 359 -11.52 -14.10 -11.28
CA ASP A 359 -10.79 -13.86 -12.53
C ASP A 359 -9.46 -14.62 -12.58
N VAL A 360 -9.55 -15.94 -12.78
CA VAL A 360 -8.39 -16.83 -12.68
C VAL A 360 -7.38 -16.62 -13.81
N PHE A 361 -7.80 -16.09 -14.95
CA PHE A 361 -6.96 -16.07 -16.15
C PHE A 361 -6.43 -14.69 -16.52
N SER A 362 -7.04 -13.60 -16.01
CA SER A 362 -6.57 -12.24 -16.28
C SER A 362 -6.22 -11.43 -15.03
N SER A 363 -6.29 -12.04 -13.84
CA SER A 363 -5.88 -11.36 -12.60
C SER A 363 -4.37 -11.13 -12.49
N THR A 364 -4.00 -10.14 -11.68
CA THR A 364 -2.62 -9.88 -11.26
C THR A 364 -1.98 -11.09 -10.60
N THR A 365 -2.74 -11.90 -9.84
CA THR A 365 -2.22 -13.15 -9.26
C THR A 365 -1.69 -14.08 -10.35
N THR A 366 -2.42 -14.23 -11.46
CA THR A 366 -2.02 -15.11 -12.56
C THR A 366 -0.75 -14.65 -13.23
N ALA A 367 -0.61 -13.34 -13.46
CA ALA A 367 0.62 -12.76 -13.99
C ALA A 367 1.83 -13.03 -13.08
N ILE A 368 1.66 -12.92 -11.75
CA ILE A 368 2.72 -13.26 -10.77
C ILE A 368 3.04 -14.76 -10.80
N VAL A 369 2.01 -15.62 -10.85
CA VAL A 369 2.20 -17.08 -10.91
C VAL A 369 2.94 -17.49 -12.18
N LEU A 370 2.62 -16.90 -13.34
CA LEU A 370 3.36 -17.14 -14.57
C LEU A 370 4.83 -16.70 -14.45
N ALA A 371 5.08 -15.56 -13.83
CA ALA A 371 6.45 -15.13 -13.54
C ALA A 371 7.20 -16.12 -12.64
N ILE A 372 6.54 -16.66 -11.60
CA ILE A 372 7.09 -17.69 -10.73
C ILE A 372 7.42 -18.95 -11.55
N ILE A 373 6.50 -19.45 -12.37
CA ILE A 373 6.69 -20.66 -13.16
C ILE A 373 7.91 -20.51 -14.08
N VAL A 374 8.00 -19.41 -14.82
CA VAL A 374 9.16 -19.13 -15.69
C VAL A 374 10.44 -19.03 -14.86
N SER A 375 10.41 -18.35 -13.72
CA SER A 375 11.57 -18.24 -12.82
C SER A 375 12.04 -19.59 -12.28
N LEU A 376 11.12 -20.50 -11.94
CA LEU A 376 11.44 -21.85 -11.47
C LEU A 376 12.14 -22.67 -12.56
N ILE A 377 11.72 -22.51 -13.82
CA ILE A 377 12.34 -23.16 -14.98
C ILE A 377 13.75 -22.59 -15.21
N VAL A 378 13.89 -21.25 -15.23
CA VAL A 378 15.17 -20.57 -15.45
C VAL A 378 16.17 -20.93 -14.35
N TYR A 379 15.73 -20.95 -13.09
CA TYR A 379 16.57 -21.31 -11.94
C TYR A 379 16.74 -22.81 -11.74
N ARG A 380 16.06 -23.65 -12.54
CA ARG A 380 16.10 -25.12 -12.46
C ARG A 380 15.83 -25.64 -11.05
N VAL A 381 14.85 -25.05 -10.38
CA VAL A 381 14.54 -25.32 -8.97
C VAL A 381 13.86 -26.67 -8.82
N LYS A 382 14.35 -27.50 -7.90
CA LYS A 382 13.77 -28.82 -7.63
C LYS A 382 12.41 -28.70 -6.93
N GLY A 383 11.45 -29.56 -7.28
CA GLY A 383 10.09 -29.54 -6.73
C GLY A 383 10.02 -29.66 -5.19
N LYS A 384 11.00 -30.30 -4.54
CA LYS A 384 11.11 -30.34 -3.08
C LYS A 384 11.26 -28.93 -2.49
N MET A 385 12.16 -28.12 -3.05
CA MET A 385 12.38 -26.73 -2.61
C MET A 385 11.12 -25.88 -2.84
N VAL A 386 10.41 -26.09 -3.95
CA VAL A 386 9.13 -25.41 -4.23
C VAL A 386 8.10 -25.69 -3.13
N LYS A 387 7.94 -26.96 -2.73
CA LYS A 387 7.02 -27.36 -1.66
C LYS A 387 7.42 -26.77 -0.31
N GLU A 388 8.70 -26.83 0.03
CA GLU A 388 9.23 -26.23 1.27
C GLU A 388 8.97 -24.72 1.31
N LEU A 389 9.26 -24.02 0.22
CA LEU A 389 9.05 -22.58 0.09
C LEU A 389 7.57 -22.21 0.21
N MET A 390 6.68 -23.01 -0.39
CA MET A 390 5.24 -22.78 -0.29
C MET A 390 4.75 -22.95 1.15
N ILE A 391 5.19 -24.00 1.85
CA ILE A 391 4.84 -24.22 3.26
C ILE A 391 5.37 -23.09 4.14
N GLU A 392 6.61 -22.67 3.93
CA GLU A 392 7.23 -21.56 4.66
C GLU A 392 6.46 -20.26 4.44
N THR A 393 6.09 -19.96 3.19
CA THR A 393 5.29 -18.79 2.81
C THR A 393 3.91 -18.82 3.48
N MET A 394 3.19 -19.94 3.42
CA MET A 394 1.87 -20.06 4.02
C MET A 394 1.90 -19.96 5.55
N LYS A 395 2.94 -20.50 6.21
CA LYS A 395 3.10 -20.39 7.66
C LYS A 395 3.35 -18.95 8.10
N GLU A 396 4.21 -18.24 7.40
CA GLU A 396 4.51 -16.83 7.68
C GLU A 396 3.30 -15.93 7.45
N LEU A 397 2.56 -16.17 6.35
CA LEU A 397 1.44 -15.32 5.95
C LEU A 397 0.10 -15.65 6.61
N LYS A 398 0.03 -16.71 7.43
CA LYS A 398 -1.21 -17.10 8.12
C LYS A 398 -1.85 -15.93 8.89
N ALA A 399 -1.08 -15.23 9.72
CA ALA A 399 -1.60 -14.11 10.52
C ALA A 399 -1.93 -12.86 9.68
N PRO A 400 -1.08 -12.43 8.72
CA PRO A 400 -1.43 -11.39 7.75
C PRO A 400 -2.72 -11.69 6.97
N VAL A 401 -2.89 -12.92 6.47
CA VAL A 401 -4.10 -13.34 5.72
C VAL A 401 -5.35 -13.20 6.58
N TYR A 402 -5.35 -13.71 7.81
CA TYR A 402 -6.51 -13.52 8.69
C TYR A 402 -6.77 -12.05 9.00
N THR A 403 -5.73 -11.23 9.16
CA THR A 403 -5.89 -9.80 9.41
C THR A 403 -6.55 -9.11 8.23
N ILE A 404 -6.09 -9.38 6.99
CA ILE A 404 -6.68 -8.84 5.77
C ILE A 404 -8.16 -9.27 5.69
N CYS A 405 -8.45 -10.56 5.80
CA CYS A 405 -9.84 -11.05 5.72
C CYS A 405 -10.74 -10.41 6.78
N SER A 406 -10.29 -10.27 8.04
CA SER A 406 -11.10 -9.65 9.09
C SER A 406 -11.33 -8.16 8.85
N VAL A 407 -10.32 -7.40 8.41
CA VAL A 407 -10.46 -5.96 8.15
C VAL A 407 -11.34 -5.70 6.92
N ILE A 408 -11.23 -6.51 5.87
CA ILE A 408 -12.11 -6.41 4.71
C ILE A 408 -13.53 -6.84 5.10
N ALA A 409 -13.72 -7.90 5.87
CA ALA A 409 -15.03 -8.26 6.40
C ALA A 409 -15.68 -7.12 7.19
N LEU A 410 -14.92 -6.44 8.05
CA LEU A 410 -15.38 -5.26 8.78
C LEU A 410 -15.83 -4.15 7.83
N ALA A 411 -14.98 -3.78 6.88
CA ALA A 411 -15.28 -2.75 5.90
C ALA A 411 -16.55 -3.06 5.08
N TYR A 412 -16.76 -4.32 4.70
CA TYR A 412 -17.96 -4.74 3.99
C TYR A 412 -19.21 -4.66 4.89
N VAL A 413 -19.14 -5.08 6.15
CA VAL A 413 -20.27 -4.94 7.08
C VAL A 413 -20.62 -3.47 7.29
N GLU A 414 -19.64 -2.60 7.54
CA GLU A 414 -19.85 -1.16 7.73
C GLU A 414 -20.46 -0.49 6.47
N ASN A 415 -20.01 -0.90 5.29
CA ASN A 415 -20.47 -0.34 4.02
C ASN A 415 -21.89 -0.81 3.66
N TYR A 416 -22.17 -2.11 3.75
CA TYR A 416 -23.51 -2.67 3.44
C TYR A 416 -24.55 -2.31 4.51
N SER A 417 -24.18 -2.13 5.77
CA SER A 417 -25.10 -1.67 6.83
C SER A 417 -25.40 -0.18 6.79
N GLY A 418 -24.61 0.61 6.04
CA GLY A 418 -24.77 2.07 5.96
C GLY A 418 -23.97 2.85 7.03
N MET A 419 -23.22 2.19 7.92
CA MET A 419 -22.36 2.87 8.90
C MET A 419 -21.33 3.79 8.25
N SER A 420 -20.70 3.35 7.15
CA SER A 420 -19.76 4.21 6.43
C SER A 420 -20.45 5.45 5.83
N SER A 421 -21.69 5.30 5.39
CA SER A 421 -22.51 6.42 4.89
C SER A 421 -22.89 7.39 6.00
N THR A 422 -23.26 6.88 7.18
CA THR A 422 -23.51 7.68 8.39
C THR A 422 -22.30 8.54 8.74
N LEU A 423 -21.11 7.95 8.79
CA LEU A 423 -19.87 8.69 9.04
C LEU A 423 -19.63 9.73 7.95
N GLY A 424 -19.83 9.36 6.69
CA GLY A 424 -19.62 10.24 5.56
C GLY A 424 -20.53 11.48 5.58
N LEU A 425 -21.80 11.30 5.95
CA LEU A 425 -22.80 12.35 6.12
C LEU A 425 -22.54 13.25 7.33
N ALA A 426 -22.07 12.67 8.45
CA ALA A 426 -21.64 13.47 9.59
C ALA A 426 -20.47 14.39 9.19
N PHE A 427 -19.47 13.84 8.51
CA PHE A 427 -18.29 14.61 8.11
C PHE A 427 -18.56 15.61 6.98
N SER A 428 -19.55 15.38 6.10
CA SER A 428 -19.91 16.38 5.09
C SER A 428 -20.47 17.67 5.70
N SER A 429 -21.00 17.63 6.93
CA SER A 429 -21.40 18.84 7.66
C SER A 429 -20.21 19.78 7.99
N THR A 430 -18.96 19.30 7.92
CA THR A 430 -17.76 20.14 8.08
C THR A 430 -17.44 20.99 6.84
N GLY A 431 -18.16 20.79 5.74
CA GLY A 431 -18.05 21.60 4.53
C GLY A 431 -16.65 21.60 3.91
N ASN A 432 -16.21 22.77 3.46
CA ASN A 432 -14.92 22.97 2.79
C ASN A 432 -13.69 22.69 3.67
N ALA A 433 -13.86 22.47 4.98
CA ALA A 433 -12.78 22.05 5.85
C ALA A 433 -12.41 20.56 5.65
N PHE A 434 -13.34 19.71 5.20
CA PHE A 434 -13.13 18.27 5.16
C PHE A 434 -11.94 17.82 4.29
N PRO A 435 -11.68 18.37 3.09
CA PRO A 435 -10.55 17.90 2.28
C PRO A 435 -9.19 18.14 2.95
N ILE A 436 -9.07 19.10 3.86
CA ILE A 436 -7.87 19.33 4.67
C ILE A 436 -7.74 18.23 5.75
N LEU A 437 -8.87 17.77 6.29
CA LEU A 437 -8.95 16.71 7.29
C LEU A 437 -8.85 15.30 6.69
N SER A 438 -9.18 15.14 5.40
CA SER A 438 -9.22 13.85 4.71
C SER A 438 -7.90 13.06 4.79
N PRO A 439 -6.71 13.65 4.54
CA PRO A 439 -5.43 12.97 4.74
C PRO A 439 -5.18 12.53 6.20
N ILE A 440 -5.72 13.28 7.18
CA ILE A 440 -5.54 12.99 8.61
C ILE A 440 -6.26 11.69 8.99
N LEU A 441 -7.45 11.43 8.44
CA LEU A 441 -8.15 10.16 8.65
C LEU A 441 -7.32 8.98 8.14
N GLY A 442 -6.78 9.10 6.93
CA GLY A 442 -5.88 8.10 6.36
C GLY A 442 -4.65 7.89 7.25
N TRP A 443 -4.06 8.99 7.72
CA TRP A 443 -2.89 9.00 8.60
C TRP A 443 -3.16 8.30 9.93
N ILE A 444 -4.25 8.64 10.63
CA ILE A 444 -4.64 8.02 11.90
C ILE A 444 -4.87 6.52 11.70
N GLY A 445 -5.57 6.16 10.61
CA GLY A 445 -5.80 4.75 10.28
C GLY A 445 -4.50 3.97 10.14
N VAL A 446 -3.51 4.48 9.42
CA VAL A 446 -2.23 3.76 9.24
C VAL A 446 -1.34 3.84 10.48
N PHE A 447 -1.35 4.95 11.21
CA PHE A 447 -0.65 5.09 12.49
C PHE A 447 -1.04 3.95 13.44
N ILE A 448 -2.33 3.63 13.49
CA ILE A 448 -2.86 2.59 14.39
C ILE A 448 -2.71 1.19 13.79
N THR A 449 -3.14 1.02 12.54
CA THR A 449 -3.19 -0.31 11.90
C THR A 449 -1.85 -0.81 11.39
N GLY A 450 -0.90 0.09 11.13
CA GLY A 450 0.35 -0.20 10.41
C GLY A 450 0.19 -0.47 8.91
N SER A 451 -1.02 -0.33 8.35
CA SER A 451 -1.35 -0.78 6.99
C SER A 451 -2.19 0.23 6.23
N VAL A 452 -1.65 0.73 5.10
CA VAL A 452 -2.37 1.62 4.17
C VAL A 452 -3.62 0.93 3.60
N VAL A 453 -3.54 -0.38 3.37
CA VAL A 453 -4.69 -1.19 2.91
C VAL A 453 -5.78 -1.22 3.97
N SER A 454 -5.42 -1.45 5.24
CA SER A 454 -6.39 -1.52 6.33
C SER A 454 -7.04 -0.16 6.58
N SER A 455 -6.26 0.92 6.63
CA SER A 455 -6.79 2.30 6.70
C SER A 455 -7.70 2.63 5.51
N GLY A 456 -7.24 2.31 4.29
CA GLY A 456 -8.03 2.44 3.07
C GLY A 456 -9.35 1.69 3.14
N SER A 457 -9.35 0.49 3.70
CA SER A 457 -10.55 -0.33 3.78
C SER A 457 -11.60 0.26 4.74
N LEU A 458 -11.16 0.77 5.88
CA LEU A 458 -12.05 1.35 6.89
C LEU A 458 -12.60 2.72 6.48
N PHE A 459 -11.78 3.54 5.82
CA PHE A 459 -12.11 4.96 5.61
C PHE A 459 -12.42 5.33 4.15
N ALA A 460 -12.10 4.52 3.14
CA ALA A 460 -12.41 4.91 1.75
C ALA A 460 -13.93 5.06 1.47
N PRO A 461 -14.82 4.16 1.95
CA PRO A 461 -16.26 4.33 1.75
C PRO A 461 -16.81 5.64 2.32
N LEU A 462 -16.42 6.01 3.54
CA LEU A 462 -16.86 7.30 4.11
C LEU A 462 -16.28 8.48 3.34
N GLN A 463 -15.02 8.40 2.89
CA GLN A 463 -14.37 9.47 2.12
C GLN A 463 -15.10 9.70 0.78
N ALA A 464 -15.50 8.62 0.11
CA ALA A 464 -16.27 8.69 -1.13
C ALA A 464 -17.66 9.30 -0.90
N VAL A 465 -18.35 8.91 0.18
CA VAL A 465 -19.64 9.50 0.55
C VAL A 465 -19.49 10.99 0.87
N THR A 466 -18.54 11.37 1.71
CA THR A 466 -18.34 12.78 2.07
C THR A 466 -17.99 13.62 0.84
N ALA A 467 -17.17 13.10 -0.06
CA ALA A 467 -16.83 13.77 -1.31
C ALA A 467 -18.08 14.07 -2.14
N ASP A 468 -18.93 13.06 -2.35
CA ASP A 468 -20.16 13.20 -3.14
C ASP A 468 -21.10 14.25 -2.53
N GLN A 469 -21.28 14.23 -1.20
CA GLN A 469 -22.09 15.22 -0.49
C GLN A 469 -21.53 16.65 -0.56
N LEU A 470 -20.21 16.79 -0.72
CA LEU A 470 -19.52 18.08 -0.88
C LEU A 470 -19.36 18.49 -2.35
N ASN A 471 -19.91 17.73 -3.31
CA ASN A 471 -19.70 17.91 -4.76
C ASN A 471 -18.22 17.87 -5.18
N ILE A 472 -17.42 17.07 -4.47
CA ILE A 472 -16.03 16.76 -4.79
C ILE A 472 -15.98 15.41 -5.50
N VAL A 473 -15.10 15.25 -6.48
CA VAL A 473 -14.90 13.95 -7.15
C VAL A 473 -14.50 12.89 -6.11
N PRO A 474 -15.27 11.79 -5.92
CA PRO A 474 -15.03 10.81 -4.85
C PRO A 474 -13.64 10.19 -4.85
N SER A 475 -13.06 9.95 -6.03
CA SER A 475 -11.71 9.41 -6.16
C SER A 475 -10.63 10.30 -5.53
N THR A 476 -10.87 11.60 -5.42
CA THR A 476 -9.91 12.55 -4.86
C THR A 476 -9.76 12.34 -3.35
N LEU A 477 -10.87 12.30 -2.59
CA LEU A 477 -10.78 12.08 -1.14
C LEU A 477 -10.34 10.65 -0.79
N VAL A 478 -10.71 9.68 -1.62
CA VAL A 478 -10.19 8.31 -1.47
C VAL A 478 -8.67 8.27 -1.70
N ALA A 479 -8.16 8.98 -2.71
CA ALA A 479 -6.71 9.11 -2.93
C ALA A 479 -6.00 9.83 -1.77
N LEU A 480 -6.60 10.90 -1.22
CA LEU A 480 -6.06 11.58 -0.04
C LEU A 480 -5.95 10.68 1.18
N ASN A 481 -6.91 9.77 1.37
CA ASN A 481 -6.83 8.77 2.42
C ASN A 481 -5.59 7.86 2.24
N VAL A 482 -5.31 7.42 1.01
CA VAL A 482 -4.14 6.59 0.69
C VAL A 482 -2.84 7.38 0.89
N VAL A 483 -2.77 8.61 0.40
CA VAL A 483 -1.60 9.49 0.52
C VAL A 483 -1.30 9.84 1.99
N GLY A 484 -2.31 10.26 2.75
CA GLY A 484 -2.18 10.56 4.17
C GLY A 484 -1.78 9.33 4.98
N GLY A 485 -2.38 8.18 4.68
CA GLY A 485 -1.98 6.90 5.27
C GLY A 485 -0.53 6.52 4.98
N THR A 486 -0.06 6.78 3.76
CA THR A 486 1.34 6.51 3.38
C THR A 486 2.32 7.31 4.23
N MET A 487 2.00 8.56 4.57
CA MET A 487 2.84 9.39 5.44
C MET A 487 2.93 8.86 6.87
N ALA A 488 1.88 8.20 7.37
CA ALA A 488 1.91 7.61 8.71
C ALA A 488 2.65 6.27 8.78
N LYS A 489 2.96 5.64 7.63
CA LYS A 489 3.60 4.33 7.63
C LYS A 489 4.91 4.32 8.42
N MET A 490 5.72 5.38 8.29
CA MET A 490 7.00 5.54 8.99
C MET A 490 6.87 5.64 10.53
N VAL A 491 5.68 6.01 11.05
CA VAL A 491 5.42 6.19 12.49
C VAL A 491 4.55 5.09 13.09
N SER A 492 4.06 4.17 12.28
CA SER A 492 3.28 3.04 12.79
C SER A 492 4.13 2.22 13.77
N PRO A 493 3.59 1.84 14.95
CA PRO A 493 4.32 1.03 15.93
C PRO A 493 4.89 -0.26 15.32
N GLN A 494 4.15 -0.87 14.38
CA GLN A 494 4.58 -2.06 13.66
C GLN A 494 5.83 -1.80 12.81
N SER A 495 5.85 -0.74 11.99
CA SER A 495 7.01 -0.45 11.13
C SER A 495 8.23 -0.06 11.97
N VAL A 496 8.02 0.72 13.03
CA VAL A 496 9.09 1.10 13.98
C VAL A 496 9.68 -0.14 14.66
N ALA A 497 8.84 -1.08 15.13
CA ALA A 497 9.29 -2.32 15.74
C ALA A 497 10.08 -3.20 14.75
N VAL A 498 9.60 -3.33 13.51
CA VAL A 498 10.30 -4.09 12.46
C VAL A 498 11.66 -3.48 12.15
N ALA A 499 11.73 -2.15 12.03
CA ALA A 499 12.99 -1.45 11.79
C ALA A 499 13.98 -1.64 12.94
N CYS A 500 13.54 -1.49 14.20
CA CYS A 500 14.36 -1.70 15.39
C CYS A 500 14.86 -3.14 15.49
N ALA A 501 14.01 -4.13 15.24
CA ALA A 501 14.38 -5.55 15.27
C ALA A 501 15.44 -5.88 14.22
N ALA A 502 15.30 -5.34 13.00
CA ALA A 502 16.23 -5.61 11.90
C ALA A 502 17.66 -5.11 12.15
N VAL A 503 17.82 -4.08 12.99
CA VAL A 503 19.14 -3.50 13.31
C VAL A 503 19.62 -3.83 14.73
N GLY A 504 18.97 -4.78 15.41
CA GLY A 504 19.37 -5.22 16.75
C GLY A 504 19.11 -4.19 17.87
N LEU A 505 18.15 -3.29 17.67
CA LEU A 505 17.80 -2.22 18.62
C LEU A 505 16.40 -2.39 19.24
N VAL A 506 15.98 -3.65 19.47
CA VAL A 506 14.73 -3.96 20.18
C VAL A 506 14.72 -3.25 21.54
N GLY A 507 13.63 -2.55 21.87
CA GLY A 507 13.50 -1.74 23.09
C GLY A 507 13.92 -0.27 22.93
N LYS A 508 14.44 0.15 21.76
CA LYS A 508 14.76 1.56 21.45
C LYS A 508 13.78 2.22 20.47
N GLU A 509 12.56 1.68 20.36
CA GLU A 509 11.52 2.13 19.44
C GLU A 509 11.16 3.60 19.66
N SER A 510 11.16 4.07 20.92
CA SER A 510 10.84 5.46 21.27
C SER A 510 11.76 6.49 20.61
N ALA A 511 13.06 6.19 20.53
CA ALA A 511 14.03 7.10 19.90
C ALA A 511 13.80 7.22 18.39
N LEU A 512 13.51 6.08 17.75
CA LEU A 512 13.22 6.00 16.33
C LEU A 512 11.89 6.68 15.99
N PHE A 513 10.86 6.39 16.79
CA PHE A 513 9.54 6.98 16.71
C PHE A 513 9.56 8.51 16.81
N LYS A 514 10.27 9.08 17.79
CA LYS A 514 10.36 10.54 17.98
C LYS A 514 10.90 11.25 16.73
N THR A 515 11.88 10.63 16.08
CA THR A 515 12.48 11.17 14.85
C THR A 515 11.53 11.03 13.66
N ALA A 516 10.93 9.85 13.48
CA ALA A 516 9.98 9.60 12.39
C ALA A 516 8.70 10.46 12.51
N MET A 517 8.22 10.69 13.74
CA MET A 517 7.01 11.48 14.02
C MET A 517 7.11 12.90 13.51
N LYS A 518 8.26 13.54 13.71
CA LYS A 518 8.52 14.89 13.19
C LYS A 518 8.31 14.95 11.67
N TYR A 519 8.91 14.03 10.92
CA TYR A 519 8.83 14.05 9.46
C TYR A 519 7.44 13.67 8.96
N SER A 520 6.82 12.67 9.58
CA SER A 520 5.47 12.24 9.23
C SER A 520 4.45 13.38 9.36
N LEU A 521 4.50 14.14 10.45
CA LEU A 521 3.60 15.29 10.67
C LEU A 521 3.89 16.45 9.69
N ILE A 522 5.16 16.69 9.34
CA ILE A 522 5.52 17.69 8.32
C ILE A 522 4.92 17.32 6.97
N PHE A 523 5.08 16.07 6.52
CA PHE A 523 4.50 15.64 5.25
C PHE A 523 2.97 15.62 5.28
N LEU A 524 2.36 15.22 6.40
CA LEU A 524 0.92 15.31 6.58
C LEU A 524 0.43 16.76 6.42
N ALA A 525 1.09 17.71 7.08
CA ALA A 525 0.75 19.12 6.97
C ALA A 525 0.92 19.63 5.53
N VAL A 526 2.01 19.27 4.84
CA VAL A 526 2.22 19.63 3.43
C VAL A 526 1.09 19.11 2.55
N ILE A 527 0.70 17.83 2.69
CA ILE A 527 -0.39 17.26 1.89
C ILE A 527 -1.73 17.92 2.20
N SER A 528 -2.05 18.13 3.48
CA SER A 528 -3.27 18.82 3.89
C SER A 528 -3.33 20.26 3.38
N LEU A 529 -2.20 20.98 3.35
CA LEU A 529 -2.12 22.34 2.82
C LEU A 529 -2.18 22.38 1.29
N LEU A 530 -1.61 21.39 0.59
CA LEU A 530 -1.74 21.29 -0.88
C LEU A 530 -3.22 21.16 -1.30
N GLN A 531 -4.08 20.64 -0.43
CA GLN A 531 -5.52 20.57 -0.70
C GLN A 531 -6.25 21.91 -0.56
N LEU A 532 -5.67 22.91 0.13
CA LEU A 532 -6.26 24.25 0.15
C LEU A 532 -6.39 24.81 -1.28
N ASN A 533 -5.39 24.59 -2.13
CA ASN A 533 -5.47 25.04 -3.53
C ASN A 533 -6.54 24.28 -4.32
N ALA A 534 -6.73 22.99 -4.08
CA ALA A 534 -7.74 22.17 -4.76
C ALA A 534 -9.19 22.48 -4.31
N VAL A 535 -9.37 22.99 -3.08
CA VAL A 535 -10.68 23.35 -2.52
C VAL A 535 -11.06 24.80 -2.81
N PHE A 536 -10.07 25.72 -2.83
CA PHE A 536 -10.33 27.15 -2.94
C PHE A 536 -10.01 27.75 -4.33
N ASN A 537 -9.58 26.95 -5.33
CA ASN A 537 -9.16 27.44 -6.65
C ASN A 537 -8.21 28.65 -6.54
N ILE A 538 -7.18 28.56 -5.69
CA ILE A 538 -6.28 29.70 -5.41
C ILE A 538 -5.23 29.93 -6.53
N PHE A 539 -5.25 29.17 -7.62
CA PHE A 539 -4.53 29.51 -8.87
C PHE A 539 -5.28 29.05 -10.12
#